data_AF-A0A853I0X3-F1
#
_entry.id   AF-A0A853I0X3-F1
#
_cell.length_a   1.000
_cell.length_b   1.000
_cell.length_c   1.000
_cell.angle_alpha   90.00
_cell.angle_beta   90.00
_cell.angle_gamma   90.00
#
_symmetry.space_group_name_H-M   'P 1'
#
loop_
_entity.id
_entity.type
_entity.pdbx_description
1 polymer ?
#
loop_
_entity_poly.entity_id
_entity_poly.type
_entity_poly.pdbx_seq_one_letter_code
_entity_poly.pdbx_strand_id
1 'polypeptide(L)'
;MKKALVTLALGSVLATTAQATVYTYEQNKHNRPNNKDSIEKATFTYDNQLQQFTFKASLTRDTDGLWAVVNRGSSPSNKNAGFMHIDLKNNVITVNQGYRINGANYLNPVVQRFDNVINYHQNTKTLDFSINVAQINEKLRNQTGDLLGGIEFNNTIGGWVHADYTPNAQYNGNTITHWKYSGINGIDFHNRNTTIVPPKPPVPVPTPAPLALIALGLLGLYRRAKA
;
A
#
# COMPACT_ATOMS: atom_id res chain seq x y z
N MET A 1 -8.72 66.67 5.55
CA MET A 1 -9.27 65.31 5.70
C MET A 1 -8.66 64.43 4.61
N LYS A 2 -7.78 63.50 4.97
CA LYS A 2 -7.07 62.62 4.02
C LYS A 2 -7.89 61.33 3.82
N LYS A 3 -8.35 61.07 2.60
CA LYS A 3 -9.05 59.82 2.22
C LYS A 3 -8.00 58.72 2.08
N ALA A 4 -8.04 57.70 2.95
CA ALA A 4 -7.23 56.50 2.80
C ALA A 4 -7.95 55.53 1.84
N LEU A 5 -7.31 55.26 0.70
CA LEU A 5 -7.74 54.23 -0.24
C LEU A 5 -7.14 52.90 0.23
N VAL A 6 -7.99 51.97 0.65
CA VAL A 6 -7.57 50.61 1.03
C VAL A 6 -7.71 49.72 -0.20
N THR A 7 -6.59 49.41 -0.84
CA THR A 7 -6.54 48.43 -1.92
C THR A 7 -6.42 47.03 -1.30
N LEU A 8 -7.51 46.25 -1.31
CA LEU A 8 -7.46 44.82 -1.04
C LEU A 8 -6.93 44.09 -2.27
N ALA A 9 -5.66 43.69 -2.25
CA ALA A 9 -5.13 42.74 -3.21
C ALA A 9 -5.58 41.32 -2.77
N LEU A 10 -6.58 40.76 -3.46
CA LEU A 10 -6.85 39.32 -3.39
C LEU A 10 -5.74 38.57 -4.13
N GLY A 11 -4.69 38.19 -3.41
CA GLY A 11 -3.72 37.22 -3.89
C GLY A 11 -4.34 35.82 -3.87
N SER A 12 -4.79 35.33 -5.02
CA SER A 12 -5.15 33.93 -5.20
C SER A 12 -3.88 33.08 -5.15
N VAL A 13 -3.59 32.50 -3.99
CA VAL A 13 -2.54 31.50 -3.83
C VAL A 13 -3.00 30.23 -4.55
N LEU A 14 -2.43 29.96 -5.73
CA LEU A 14 -2.50 28.65 -6.36
C LEU A 14 -1.64 27.69 -5.51
N ALA A 15 -2.25 27.04 -4.53
CA ALA A 15 -1.63 25.94 -3.83
C ALA A 15 -1.52 24.76 -4.81
N THR A 16 -0.34 24.55 -5.39
CA THR A 16 -0.03 23.33 -6.11
C THR A 16 0.04 22.18 -5.10
N THR A 17 -1.07 21.48 -4.89
CA THR A 17 -1.05 20.22 -4.15
C THR A 17 -0.32 19.19 -5.01
N ALA A 18 0.85 18.73 -4.57
CA ALA A 18 1.50 17.58 -5.17
C ALA A 18 0.49 16.42 -5.20
N GLN A 19 0.21 15.90 -6.38
CA GLN A 19 -0.80 14.87 -6.60
C GLN A 19 -0.23 13.47 -6.34
N ALA A 20 -0.95 12.62 -5.60
CA ALA A 20 -0.52 11.26 -5.27
C ALA A 20 -0.26 10.43 -6.53
N THR A 21 0.92 9.81 -6.61
CA THR A 21 1.21 8.86 -7.69
C THR A 21 0.93 7.45 -7.17
N VAL A 22 -0.10 6.82 -7.72
CA VAL A 22 -0.44 5.43 -7.40
C VAL A 22 0.12 4.53 -8.49
N TYR A 23 1.05 3.66 -8.10
CA TYR A 23 1.60 2.63 -8.98
C TYR A 23 0.76 1.37 -8.84
N THR A 24 0.38 0.76 -9.96
CA THR A 24 -0.41 -0.49 -9.99
C THR A 24 0.25 -1.53 -10.88
N TYR A 25 0.32 -2.76 -10.38
CA TYR A 25 0.75 -3.93 -11.14
C TYR A 25 -0.27 -5.05 -11.01
N GLU A 26 -0.51 -5.77 -12.10
CA GLU A 26 -1.38 -6.92 -12.14
C GLU A 26 -0.67 -8.10 -12.80
N GLN A 27 -0.74 -9.25 -12.15
CA GLN A 27 -0.23 -10.52 -12.66
C GLN A 27 -1.36 -11.54 -12.67
N ASN A 28 -1.63 -12.09 -13.85
CA ASN A 28 -2.47 -13.27 -13.98
C ASN A 28 -1.63 -14.54 -13.87
N LYS A 29 -2.27 -15.66 -13.54
CA LYS A 29 -1.67 -16.98 -13.53
C LYS A 29 -0.89 -17.24 -14.83
N HIS A 30 0.28 -17.86 -14.71
CA HIS A 30 1.04 -18.23 -15.91
C HIS A 30 0.30 -19.32 -16.69
N ASN A 31 0.13 -19.17 -18.00
CA ASN A 31 -0.44 -20.25 -18.81
C ASN A 31 0.66 -21.22 -19.24
N ARG A 32 1.13 -22.05 -18.29
CA ARG A 32 2.16 -23.08 -18.53
C ARG A 32 1.55 -24.49 -18.41
N PRO A 33 1.95 -25.46 -19.24
CA PRO A 33 1.59 -26.86 -19.03
C PRO A 33 2.01 -27.29 -17.62
N ASN A 34 1.13 -27.99 -16.90
CA ASN A 34 1.32 -28.40 -15.50
C ASN A 34 1.42 -27.25 -14.48
N ASN A 35 0.90 -26.06 -14.79
CA ASN A 35 0.95 -24.96 -13.83
C ASN A 35 0.07 -25.23 -12.59
N LYS A 36 0.74 -25.41 -11.45
CA LYS A 36 0.13 -25.61 -10.12
C LYS A 36 -0.11 -24.30 -9.37
N ASP A 37 0.09 -23.14 -10.00
CA ASP A 37 -0.12 -21.83 -9.41
C ASP A 37 -1.48 -21.74 -8.73
N SER A 38 -1.38 -21.36 -7.47
CA SER A 38 -2.44 -21.18 -6.50
C SER A 38 -3.17 -19.85 -6.65
N ILE A 39 -2.50 -18.90 -7.28
CA ILE A 39 -2.93 -17.53 -7.45
C ILE A 39 -3.36 -17.38 -8.91
N GLU A 40 -4.66 -17.18 -9.10
CA GLU A 40 -5.26 -16.94 -10.41
C GLU A 40 -4.92 -15.53 -10.90
N LYS A 41 -4.99 -14.57 -9.98
CA LYS A 41 -4.72 -13.16 -10.27
C LYS A 41 -4.24 -12.47 -9.00
N ALA A 42 -3.25 -11.58 -9.13
CA ALA A 42 -2.80 -10.70 -8.08
C ALA A 42 -2.68 -9.27 -8.59
N THR A 43 -3.15 -8.32 -7.79
CA THR A 43 -3.03 -6.89 -8.03
C THR A 43 -2.31 -6.25 -6.85
N PHE A 44 -1.30 -5.45 -7.15
CA PHE A 44 -0.48 -4.72 -6.19
C PHE A 44 -0.67 -3.24 -6.47
N THR A 45 -0.94 -2.44 -5.44
CA THR A 45 -0.89 -0.99 -5.55
C THR A 45 0.01 -0.39 -4.49
N TYR A 46 0.69 0.69 -4.86
CA TYR A 46 1.50 1.50 -3.94
C TYR A 46 1.22 2.97 -4.17
N ASP A 47 0.68 3.63 -3.14
CA ASP A 47 0.54 5.08 -3.08
C ASP A 47 1.81 5.66 -2.43
N ASN A 48 2.61 6.37 -3.22
CA ASN A 48 3.89 6.89 -2.73
C ASN A 48 3.76 8.06 -1.76
N GLN A 49 2.63 8.77 -1.75
CA GLN A 49 2.39 9.89 -0.85
C GLN A 49 1.87 9.38 0.49
N LEU A 50 0.88 8.49 0.46
CA LEU A 50 0.32 7.91 1.67
C LEU A 50 1.20 6.79 2.25
N GLN A 51 2.22 6.33 1.51
CA GLN A 51 3.01 5.15 1.85
C GLN A 51 2.08 3.96 2.11
N GLN A 52 1.09 3.78 1.24
CA GLN A 52 0.05 2.76 1.39
C GLN A 52 0.29 1.64 0.38
N PHE A 53 0.46 0.41 0.86
CA PHE A 53 0.51 -0.78 0.02
C PHE A 53 -0.84 -1.50 0.09
N THR A 54 -1.38 -1.87 -1.07
CA THR A 54 -2.58 -2.70 -1.16
C THR A 54 -2.27 -3.95 -1.97
N PHE A 55 -2.76 -5.08 -1.48
CA PHE A 55 -2.70 -6.35 -2.18
C PHE A 55 -4.12 -6.88 -2.37
N LYS A 56 -4.39 -7.40 -3.57
CA LYS A 56 -5.61 -8.15 -3.87
C LYS A 56 -5.22 -9.43 -4.61
N ALA A 57 -5.84 -10.54 -4.26
CA ALA A 57 -5.65 -11.79 -5.00
C ALA A 57 -6.95 -12.56 -5.18
N SER A 58 -7.01 -13.30 -6.28
CA SER A 58 -7.97 -14.37 -6.52
C SER A 58 -7.20 -15.68 -6.56
N LEU A 59 -7.71 -16.69 -5.86
CA LEU A 59 -7.06 -17.99 -5.68
C LEU A 59 -7.80 -19.06 -6.45
N THR A 60 -7.07 -20.08 -6.92
CA THR A 60 -7.67 -21.22 -7.63
C THR A 60 -8.32 -22.22 -6.67
N ARG A 61 -7.92 -22.22 -5.40
CA ARG A 61 -8.43 -23.08 -4.33
C ARG A 61 -8.26 -22.43 -2.96
N ASP A 62 -8.88 -23.00 -1.94
CA ASP A 62 -8.80 -22.49 -0.57
C ASP A 62 -7.38 -22.64 -0.02
N THR A 63 -6.97 -21.69 0.82
CA THR A 63 -5.64 -21.61 1.44
C THR A 63 -5.80 -21.07 2.86
N ASP A 64 -4.92 -21.44 3.80
CA ASP A 64 -4.95 -20.85 5.15
C ASP A 64 -3.99 -19.65 5.29
N GLY A 65 -3.14 -19.42 4.29
CA GLY A 65 -2.18 -18.32 4.31
C GLY A 65 -1.45 -18.11 3.00
N LEU A 66 -0.66 -17.04 2.95
CA LEU A 66 0.23 -16.71 1.84
C LEU A 66 1.53 -16.14 2.40
N TRP A 67 2.53 -16.05 1.54
CA TRP A 67 3.67 -15.19 1.77
C TRP A 67 4.00 -14.37 0.54
N ALA A 68 4.57 -13.18 0.75
CA ALA A 68 4.83 -12.23 -0.30
C ALA A 68 6.06 -11.36 -0.03
N VAL A 69 6.78 -10.99 -1.08
CA VAL A 69 7.67 -9.81 -1.08
C VAL A 69 7.39 -9.03 -2.34
N VAL A 70 7.36 -7.71 -2.17
CA VAL A 70 7.23 -6.76 -3.27
C VAL A 70 8.22 -5.64 -3.02
N ASN A 71 9.03 -5.29 -4.01
CA ASN A 71 9.98 -4.20 -3.93
C ASN A 71 10.18 -3.51 -5.28
N ARG A 72 10.89 -2.38 -5.24
CA ARG A 72 11.31 -1.65 -6.44
C ARG A 72 12.37 -2.45 -7.21
N GLY A 73 12.35 -2.35 -8.53
CA GLY A 73 13.42 -2.89 -9.39
C GLY A 73 13.19 -4.32 -9.91
N SER A 74 14.27 -5.00 -10.27
CA SER A 74 14.23 -6.22 -11.08
C SER A 74 13.98 -7.50 -10.31
N SER A 75 14.26 -7.55 -9.01
CA SER A 75 14.07 -8.75 -8.19
C SER A 75 13.92 -8.40 -6.70
N PRO A 76 13.16 -9.19 -5.93
CA PRO A 76 13.12 -9.09 -4.48
C PRO A 76 14.52 -9.20 -3.86
N SER A 77 14.86 -8.28 -2.96
CA SER A 77 16.05 -8.40 -2.09
C SER A 77 15.79 -9.52 -1.09
N ASN A 78 16.57 -10.58 -1.16
CA ASN A 78 16.49 -11.69 -0.19
C ASN A 78 17.03 -11.30 1.19
N LYS A 79 17.77 -10.18 1.32
CA LYS A 79 18.40 -9.77 2.57
C LYS A 79 17.57 -8.77 3.38
N ASN A 80 16.94 -7.78 2.73
CA ASN A 80 16.37 -6.62 3.44
C ASN A 80 14.98 -6.21 2.95
N ALA A 81 14.34 -6.98 2.08
CA ALA A 81 12.97 -6.68 1.68
C ALA A 81 11.97 -6.95 2.82
N GLY A 82 10.82 -6.27 2.79
CA GLY A 82 9.72 -6.56 3.70
C GLY A 82 9.05 -7.87 3.30
N PHE A 83 9.39 -8.95 3.99
CA PHE A 83 8.80 -10.26 3.76
C PHE A 83 7.52 -10.39 4.58
N MET A 84 6.38 -10.52 3.89
CA MET A 84 5.06 -10.61 4.48
C MET A 84 4.63 -12.06 4.63
N HIS A 85 4.28 -12.49 5.84
CA HIS A 85 3.48 -13.67 6.12
C HIS A 85 2.04 -13.25 6.34
N ILE A 86 1.12 -13.83 5.59
CA ILE A 86 -0.30 -13.50 5.58
C ILE A 86 -1.02 -14.73 6.12
N ASP A 87 -1.40 -14.71 7.38
CA ASP A 87 -2.14 -15.77 8.06
C ASP A 87 -3.64 -15.46 7.97
N LEU A 88 -4.35 -16.15 7.06
CA LEU A 88 -5.78 -15.96 6.85
C LEU A 88 -6.60 -16.52 8.01
N LYS A 89 -6.11 -17.58 8.66
CA LYS A 89 -6.81 -18.24 9.77
C LYS A 89 -6.89 -17.33 10.99
N ASN A 90 -5.79 -16.67 11.33
CA ASN A 90 -5.73 -15.76 12.47
C ASN A 90 -6.00 -14.30 12.10
N ASN A 91 -6.14 -13.99 10.81
CA ASN A 91 -6.27 -12.63 10.26
C ASN A 91 -5.09 -11.72 10.67
N VAL A 92 -3.88 -12.19 10.39
CA VAL A 92 -2.63 -11.52 10.78
C VAL A 92 -1.72 -11.36 9.58
N ILE A 93 -1.13 -10.18 9.44
CA ILE A 93 0.04 -9.98 8.57
C ILE A 93 1.25 -9.70 9.44
N THR A 94 2.29 -10.52 9.30
CA THR A 94 3.60 -10.26 9.92
C THR A 94 4.59 -9.85 8.84
N VAL A 95 5.30 -8.74 9.05
CA VAL A 95 6.35 -8.28 8.15
C VAL A 95 7.70 -8.48 8.82
N ASN A 96 8.60 -9.20 8.16
CA ASN A 96 9.94 -9.50 8.63
C ASN A 96 11.01 -8.85 7.76
N GLN A 97 12.20 -8.68 8.35
CA GLN A 97 13.38 -8.21 7.62
C GLN A 97 14.00 -9.36 6.82
N GLY A 98 13.84 -9.31 5.50
CA GLY A 98 14.45 -10.25 4.56
C GLY A 98 13.84 -11.65 4.59
N TYR A 99 14.57 -12.57 3.96
CA TYR A 99 14.21 -13.98 3.83
C TYR A 99 15.37 -14.88 4.28
N ARG A 100 15.20 -15.54 5.43
CA ARG A 100 16.15 -16.53 5.94
C ARG A 100 15.37 -17.62 6.66
N ILE A 101 15.42 -18.81 6.07
CA ILE A 101 14.82 -20.01 6.63
C ILE A 101 15.94 -20.92 7.13
N ASN A 102 15.79 -21.48 8.33
CA ASN A 102 16.59 -22.61 8.79
C ASN A 102 15.66 -23.80 9.11
N GLY A 103 15.55 -24.75 8.17
CA GLY A 103 14.55 -25.82 8.27
C GLY A 103 13.12 -25.27 8.18
N ALA A 104 12.30 -25.49 9.21
CA ALA A 104 10.93 -24.94 9.32
C ALA A 104 10.83 -23.76 10.30
N ASN A 105 11.96 -23.27 10.81
CA ASN A 105 12.00 -22.18 11.78
C ASN A 105 12.33 -20.87 11.08
N TYR A 106 11.49 -19.88 11.32
CA TYR A 106 11.69 -18.52 10.82
C TYR A 106 12.53 -17.74 11.81
N LEU A 107 13.60 -17.11 11.35
CA LEU A 107 14.59 -16.44 12.22
C LEU A 107 14.69 -14.94 11.99
N ASN A 108 13.92 -14.40 11.04
CA ASN A 108 14.04 -12.99 10.71
C ASN A 108 13.33 -12.12 11.73
N PRO A 109 13.96 -11.02 12.16
CA PRO A 109 13.31 -10.04 13.03
C PRO A 109 11.97 -9.59 12.47
N VAL A 110 10.95 -9.56 13.34
CA VAL A 110 9.67 -8.94 13.00
C VAL A 110 9.85 -7.43 13.01
N VAL A 111 9.47 -6.80 11.90
CA VAL A 111 9.48 -5.34 11.73
C VAL A 111 8.16 -4.77 12.24
N GLN A 112 7.05 -5.40 11.86
CA GLN A 112 5.70 -4.98 12.21
C GLN A 112 4.71 -6.13 12.06
N ARG A 113 3.63 -6.07 12.85
CA ARG A 113 2.48 -6.96 12.79
C ARG A 113 1.21 -6.12 12.58
N PHE A 114 0.29 -6.64 11.79
CA PHE A 114 -1.04 -6.09 11.58
C PHE A 114 -2.07 -7.17 11.88
N ASP A 115 -3.09 -6.83 12.66
CA ASP A 115 -4.17 -7.73 13.04
C ASP A 115 -5.49 -7.22 12.44
N ASN A 116 -6.33 -8.12 11.96
CA ASN A 116 -7.67 -7.85 11.43
C ASN A 116 -7.70 -6.87 10.24
N VAL A 117 -6.68 -6.93 9.37
CA VAL A 117 -6.59 -6.10 8.16
C VAL A 117 -6.90 -6.86 6.87
N ILE A 118 -7.09 -8.17 6.96
CA ILE A 118 -7.33 -9.04 5.81
C ILE A 118 -8.84 -9.25 5.63
N ASN A 119 -9.33 -8.91 4.46
CA ASN A 119 -10.66 -9.26 3.99
C ASN A 119 -10.53 -10.54 3.15
N TYR A 120 -10.89 -11.69 3.71
CA TYR A 120 -10.88 -12.95 2.98
C TYR A 120 -12.30 -13.45 2.74
N HIS A 121 -12.66 -13.60 1.46
CA HIS A 121 -13.95 -14.10 1.03
C HIS A 121 -13.77 -15.53 0.52
N GLN A 122 -13.96 -16.52 1.39
CA GLN A 122 -13.78 -17.94 1.08
C GLN A 122 -14.62 -18.39 -0.12
N ASN A 123 -15.89 -17.98 -0.20
CA ASN A 123 -16.80 -18.37 -1.29
C ASN A 123 -16.29 -17.96 -2.69
N THR A 124 -15.66 -16.79 -2.78
CA THR A 124 -15.11 -16.25 -4.03
C THR A 124 -13.61 -16.49 -4.15
N LYS A 125 -12.97 -17.07 -3.11
CA LYS A 125 -11.53 -17.30 -3.02
C LYS A 125 -10.72 -16.03 -3.29
N THR A 126 -11.25 -14.89 -2.86
CA THR A 126 -10.61 -13.59 -3.03
C THR A 126 -10.17 -13.05 -1.70
N LEU A 127 -8.99 -12.43 -1.67
CA LEU A 127 -8.52 -11.71 -0.51
C LEU A 127 -8.03 -10.31 -0.89
N ASP A 128 -8.18 -9.38 0.03
CA ASP A 128 -7.57 -8.06 -0.05
C ASP A 128 -7.15 -7.54 1.32
N PHE A 129 -6.13 -6.70 1.31
CA PHE A 129 -5.75 -5.90 2.47
C PHE A 129 -5.06 -4.62 2.01
N SER A 130 -5.02 -3.64 2.91
CA SER A 130 -4.27 -2.40 2.72
C SER A 130 -3.55 -2.05 4.01
N ILE A 131 -2.24 -1.82 3.93
CA ILE A 131 -1.38 -1.49 5.08
C ILE A 131 -0.54 -0.25 4.81
N ASN A 132 -0.36 0.58 5.83
CA ASN A 132 0.62 1.66 5.79
C ASN A 132 2.02 1.07 6.00
N VAL A 133 2.93 1.36 5.08
CA VAL A 133 4.28 0.79 5.03
C VAL A 133 5.37 1.82 5.34
N ALA A 134 5.02 3.04 5.76
CA ALA A 134 6.00 4.10 6.01
C ALA A 134 7.06 3.68 7.04
N GLN A 135 6.61 3.20 8.21
CA GLN A 135 7.50 2.78 9.30
C GLN A 135 8.30 1.52 8.95
N ILE A 136 7.70 0.61 8.16
CA ILE A 136 8.38 -0.60 7.66
C ILE A 136 9.53 -0.18 6.74
N ASN A 137 9.24 0.68 5.77
CA ASN A 137 10.20 1.16 4.78
C ASN A 137 11.32 1.98 5.42
N GLU A 138 10.99 2.82 6.40
CA GLU A 138 11.97 3.58 7.18
C GLU A 138 12.92 2.64 7.92
N LYS A 139 12.38 1.68 8.71
CA LYS A 139 13.20 0.72 9.47
C LYS A 139 14.11 -0.09 8.56
N LEU A 140 13.55 -0.69 7.51
CA LEU A 140 14.30 -1.59 6.62
C LEU A 140 15.41 -0.87 5.86
N ARG A 141 15.21 0.39 5.47
CA ARG A 141 16.24 1.21 4.82
C ARG A 141 17.30 1.71 5.79
N ASN A 142 16.88 2.28 6.91
CA ASN A 142 17.80 2.90 7.87
C ASN A 142 18.75 1.88 8.50
N GLN A 143 18.31 0.62 8.65
CA GLN A 143 19.11 -0.43 9.25
C GLN A 143 20.17 -1.03 8.30
N THR A 144 20.00 -0.89 6.99
CA THR A 144 20.71 -1.73 6.01
C THR A 144 21.41 -0.95 4.90
N GLY A 145 21.00 0.30 4.66
CA GLY A 145 21.43 1.08 3.49
C GLY A 145 20.98 0.47 2.16
N ASP A 146 20.20 -0.63 2.18
CA ASP A 146 19.70 -1.29 0.99
C ASP A 146 18.53 -0.48 0.42
N LEU A 147 18.78 0.13 -0.73
CA LEU A 147 17.77 0.84 -1.47
C LEU A 147 16.61 -0.11 -1.84
N LEU A 148 16.84 -1.40 -2.08
CA LEU A 148 15.78 -2.35 -2.40
C LEU A 148 15.03 -2.88 -1.16
N GLY A 149 15.36 -2.39 0.04
CA GLY A 149 14.67 -2.69 1.28
C GLY A 149 13.31 -2.00 1.37
N GLY A 150 12.34 -2.69 1.99
CA GLY A 150 10.97 -2.20 2.13
C GLY A 150 9.91 -2.98 1.34
N ILE A 151 8.70 -2.44 1.39
CA ILE A 151 7.52 -2.80 0.60
C ILE A 151 7.13 -1.54 -0.17
N GLU A 152 7.73 -1.34 -1.33
CA GLU A 152 7.44 -0.20 -2.19
C GLU A 152 7.82 -0.50 -3.63
N PHE A 153 7.22 0.20 -4.58
CA PHE A 153 7.62 0.13 -5.98
C PHE A 153 7.27 1.42 -6.70
N ASN A 154 7.82 1.59 -7.91
CA ASN A 154 7.58 2.77 -8.74
C ASN A 154 7.24 2.31 -10.16
N ASN A 155 7.82 2.92 -11.19
CA ASN A 155 7.71 2.49 -12.58
C ASN A 155 8.04 1.00 -12.79
N THR A 156 8.87 0.41 -11.93
CA THR A 156 9.14 -1.03 -11.95
C THR A 156 8.88 -1.71 -10.61
N ILE A 157 8.45 -2.97 -10.71
CA ILE A 157 8.15 -3.85 -9.58
C ILE A 157 8.79 -5.23 -9.78
N GLY A 158 9.33 -5.77 -8.69
CA GLY A 158 9.77 -7.15 -8.57
C GLY A 158 9.12 -7.78 -7.35
N GLY A 159 8.90 -9.09 -7.41
CA GLY A 159 8.30 -9.79 -6.29
C GLY A 159 7.96 -11.25 -6.56
N TRP A 160 7.43 -11.84 -5.51
CA TRP A 160 6.97 -13.22 -5.45
C TRP A 160 5.79 -13.26 -4.48
N VAL A 161 4.73 -13.98 -4.85
CA VAL A 161 3.59 -14.26 -3.97
C VAL A 161 3.19 -15.71 -4.12
N HIS A 162 3.09 -16.42 -3.01
CA HIS A 162 2.87 -17.86 -2.98
C HIS A 162 1.81 -18.17 -1.93
N ALA A 163 0.88 -19.05 -2.30
CA ALA A 163 -0.14 -19.51 -1.36
C ALA A 163 0.37 -20.70 -0.55
N ASP A 164 -0.11 -20.82 0.68
CA ASP A 164 0.24 -21.87 1.62
C ASP A 164 -1.02 -22.60 2.09
N TYR A 165 -1.05 -23.92 1.90
CA TYR A 165 -2.23 -24.76 2.06
C TYR A 165 -2.32 -25.45 3.42
N THR A 166 -1.27 -25.39 4.21
CA THR A 166 -1.25 -25.81 5.62
C THR A 166 -0.25 -25.00 6.45
N PRO A 167 -0.25 -23.66 6.41
CA PRO A 167 0.62 -22.87 7.25
C PRO A 167 0.27 -23.16 8.72
N ASN A 168 1.21 -23.80 9.41
CA ASN A 168 1.20 -23.83 10.86
C ASN A 168 1.98 -22.60 11.32
N ALA A 169 1.30 -21.47 11.43
CA ALA A 169 1.87 -20.27 12.00
C ALA A 169 1.85 -20.39 13.52
N GLN A 170 3.01 -20.30 14.15
CA GLN A 170 3.10 -20.16 15.60
C GLN A 170 3.71 -18.82 15.95
N TYR A 171 3.21 -18.24 17.02
CA TYR A 171 3.61 -16.93 17.51
C TYR A 171 4.01 -17.00 18.97
N ASN A 172 5.06 -16.25 19.31
CA ASN A 172 5.38 -15.88 20.68
C ASN A 172 5.28 -14.35 20.79
N GLY A 173 4.14 -13.86 21.26
CA GLY A 173 3.78 -12.45 21.17
C GLY A 173 3.72 -11.99 19.71
N ASN A 174 4.50 -10.96 19.37
CA ASN A 174 4.56 -10.44 18.00
C ASN A 174 5.52 -11.20 17.09
N THR A 175 6.28 -12.16 17.63
CA THR A 175 7.30 -12.89 16.88
C THR A 175 6.71 -14.14 16.28
N ILE A 176 6.77 -14.27 14.96
CA ILE A 176 6.52 -15.54 14.28
C ILE A 176 7.67 -16.50 14.59
N THR A 177 7.36 -17.64 15.22
CA THR A 177 8.34 -18.65 15.64
C THR A 177 8.38 -19.85 14.71
N HIS A 178 7.27 -20.15 14.06
CA HIS A 178 7.14 -21.24 13.12
C HIS A 178 6.28 -20.81 11.94
N TRP A 179 6.71 -21.18 10.73
CA TRP A 179 5.89 -21.13 9.54
C TRP A 179 6.32 -22.28 8.63
N LYS A 180 5.38 -23.18 8.30
CA LYS A 180 5.64 -24.32 7.44
C LYS A 180 5.11 -24.06 6.03
N TYR A 181 6.03 -23.93 5.09
CA TYR A 181 5.73 -23.81 3.66
C TYR A 181 5.29 -25.16 3.08
N SER A 182 4.11 -25.21 2.48
CA SER A 182 3.60 -26.39 1.75
C SER A 182 3.56 -26.18 0.23
N GLY A 183 4.65 -25.69 -0.36
CA GLY A 183 4.89 -25.70 -1.82
C GLY A 183 5.31 -24.36 -2.43
N ILE A 184 5.86 -24.43 -3.65
CA ILE A 184 6.32 -23.30 -4.49
C ILE A 184 5.25 -23.02 -5.56
N ASN A 185 3.98 -22.90 -5.14
CA ASN A 185 2.87 -22.70 -6.07
C ASN A 185 2.40 -21.25 -5.96
N GLY A 186 2.94 -20.40 -6.83
CA GLY A 186 2.79 -18.95 -6.72
C GLY A 186 3.26 -18.24 -7.99
N ILE A 187 3.21 -16.92 -7.93
CA ILE A 187 3.63 -16.06 -9.03
C ILE A 187 4.94 -15.36 -8.67
N ASP A 188 5.96 -15.60 -9.48
CA ASP A 188 7.22 -14.85 -9.44
C ASP A 188 7.26 -13.88 -10.60
N PHE A 189 7.66 -12.64 -10.33
CA PHE A 189 7.73 -11.60 -11.34
C PHE A 189 8.94 -10.68 -11.12
N HIS A 190 9.60 -10.37 -12.21
CA HIS A 190 10.88 -9.66 -12.21
C HIS A 190 10.83 -8.51 -13.20
N ASN A 191 11.26 -7.32 -12.74
CA ASN A 191 11.42 -6.11 -13.55
C ASN A 191 10.18 -5.77 -14.40
N ARG A 192 9.00 -5.83 -13.80
CA ARG A 192 7.74 -5.59 -14.51
C ARG A 192 7.39 -4.12 -14.48
N ASN A 193 6.86 -3.61 -15.58
CA ASN A 193 6.38 -2.24 -15.65
C ASN A 193 5.08 -2.11 -14.86
N THR A 194 4.96 -1.02 -14.13
CA THR A 194 3.71 -0.63 -13.47
C THR A 194 2.93 0.34 -14.34
N THR A 195 1.65 0.44 -14.04
CA THR A 195 0.78 1.48 -14.56
C THR A 195 0.66 2.57 -13.52
N ILE A 196 0.82 3.83 -13.94
CA ILE A 196 0.53 4.99 -13.09
C ILE A 196 -0.95 5.29 -13.24
N VAL A 197 -1.68 5.27 -12.13
CA VAL A 197 -3.07 5.71 -12.09
C VAL A 197 -3.05 7.18 -11.68
N PRO A 198 -3.44 8.12 -12.57
CA PRO A 198 -3.53 9.52 -12.20
C PRO A 198 -4.53 9.68 -11.05
N PRO A 199 -4.26 10.56 -10.07
CA PRO A 199 -5.21 10.82 -9.01
C PRO A 199 -6.48 11.39 -9.62
N LYS A 200 -7.63 10.98 -9.07
CA LYS A 200 -8.92 11.52 -9.48
C LYS A 200 -8.87 13.06 -9.33
N PRO A 201 -9.29 13.83 -10.35
CA PRO A 201 -9.31 15.29 -10.23
C PRO A 201 -10.08 15.69 -8.96
N PRO A 202 -9.59 16.69 -8.20
CA PRO A 202 -10.34 17.18 -7.05
C PRO A 202 -11.74 17.57 -7.52
N VAL A 203 -12.77 17.06 -6.84
CA VAL A 203 -14.13 17.50 -7.08
C VAL A 203 -14.15 19.00 -6.82
N PRO A 204 -14.66 19.84 -7.76
CA PRO A 204 -14.76 21.26 -7.54
C PRO A 204 -15.55 21.49 -6.25
N VAL A 205 -14.88 21.96 -5.19
CA VAL A 205 -15.60 22.48 -4.02
C VAL A 205 -16.31 23.72 -4.54
N PRO A 206 -17.64 23.84 -4.40
CA PRO A 206 -18.35 25.05 -4.78
C PRO A 206 -17.70 26.21 -4.04
N THR A 207 -17.01 27.08 -4.76
CA THR A 207 -16.47 28.30 -4.17
C THR A 207 -17.66 29.09 -3.66
N PRO A 208 -17.76 29.44 -2.36
CA PRO A 208 -18.80 30.35 -1.92
C PRO A 208 -18.68 31.60 -2.78
N ALA A 209 -19.75 31.89 -3.53
CA ALA A 209 -19.73 32.94 -4.54
C ALA A 209 -19.15 34.21 -3.91
N PRO A 210 -18.03 34.77 -4.40
CA PRO A 210 -17.43 35.98 -3.84
C PRO A 210 -18.46 37.11 -3.73
N LEU A 211 -19.45 37.12 -4.62
CA LEU A 211 -20.60 38.01 -4.61
C LEU A 211 -21.44 37.93 -3.33
N ALA A 212 -21.60 36.75 -2.72
CA ALA A 212 -22.35 36.58 -1.47
C ALA A 212 -21.60 37.20 -0.28
N LEU A 213 -20.27 37.05 -0.23
CA LEU A 213 -19.42 37.68 0.79
C LEU A 213 -19.31 39.20 0.60
N ILE A 214 -19.22 39.67 -0.65
CA ILE A 214 -19.25 41.09 -0.98
C ILE A 214 -20.62 41.70 -0.65
N ALA A 215 -21.72 41.01 -0.96
CA ALA A 215 -23.07 41.47 -0.62
C ALA A 215 -23.29 41.56 0.89
N LEU A 216 -22.84 40.57 1.66
CA LEU A 216 -22.89 40.61 3.14
C LEU A 216 -22.00 41.72 3.71
N GLY A 217 -20.80 41.91 3.15
CA GLY A 217 -19.89 42.99 3.54
C GLY A 217 -20.49 44.38 3.29
N LEU A 218 -21.13 44.58 2.12
CA LEU A 218 -21.82 45.82 1.77
C LEU A 218 -23.07 46.05 2.62
N LEU A 219 -23.83 44.99 2.94
CA LEU A 219 -24.99 45.09 3.85
C LEU A 219 -24.56 45.49 5.27
N GLY A 220 -23.44 44.93 5.75
CA GLY A 220 -22.86 45.28 7.05
C GLY A 220 -22.40 46.74 7.12
N LEU A 221 -21.74 47.23 6.07
CA LEU A 221 -21.33 48.63 5.93
C LEU A 221 -22.54 49.58 5.88
N TYR A 222 -23.60 49.22 5.15
CA TYR A 222 -24.83 50.02 5.07
C TYR A 222 -25.54 50.12 6.43
N ARG A 223 -25.65 49.02 7.18
CA ARG A 223 -26.24 49.03 8.53
C ARG A 223 -25.43 49.90 9.50
N ARG A 224 -24.10 49.90 9.40
CA ARG A 224 -23.23 50.73 10.24
C ARG A 224 -23.28 52.21 9.91
N ALA A 225 -23.63 52.59 8.67
CA ALA A 225 -23.77 53.98 8.26
C ALA A 225 -25.14 54.60 8.64
N LYS A 226 -26.12 53.77 9.03
CA LYS A 226 -27.48 54.17 9.42
C LYS A 226 -27.75 54.15 10.93
N ALA A 227 -26.86 53.57 11.73
CA ALA A 227 -26.90 53.58 13.19
C ALA A 227 -26.04 54.74 13.71
#